data_AF-A0AA95ZCU7-F1
#
_entry.id   AF-A0AA95ZCU7-F1
#
_cell.length_a   1.000
_cell.length_b   1.000
_cell.length_c   1.000
_cell.angle_alpha   90.00
_cell.angle_beta   90.00
_cell.angle_gamma   90.00
#
_symmetry.space_group_name_H-M   'P 1'
#
loop_
_entity.id
_entity.type
_entity.pdbx_description
1 polymer ?
#
loop_
_entity_poly.entity_id
_entity_poly.type
_entity_poly.pdbx_seq_one_letter_code
_entity_poly.pdbx_strand_id
1 'polypeptide(L)'
;MSQTKADLVREVLGELFSLASGQVPSAEDTAFVEQRIDPALAALAKRNVIYIPDAEEIDDEVFDALVAYLAQICGPKFGRPRDLAAKQMAEDELRTIQRIGGGTGRTLRIDSALLRRRRHGSIL
;
A
#
# COMPACT_ATOMS: atom_id res chain seq x y z
N MET A 1 -5.95 13.52 -0.19
CA MET A 1 -7.37 13.12 -0.30
C MET A 1 -7.42 11.64 0.10
N SER A 2 -8.62 11.07 0.27
CA SER A 2 -8.79 9.66 0.64
C SER A 2 -9.71 9.01 -0.37
N GLN A 3 -9.35 7.81 -0.83
CA GLN A 3 -10.07 7.04 -1.82
C GLN A 3 -10.87 5.93 -1.14
N THR A 4 -12.00 5.57 -1.74
CA THR A 4 -12.89 4.54 -1.19
C THR A 4 -12.60 3.17 -1.77
N LYS A 5 -13.21 2.13 -1.18
CA LYS A 5 -13.17 0.77 -1.70
C LYS A 5 -13.76 0.69 -3.12
N ALA A 6 -14.81 1.47 -3.40
CA ALA A 6 -15.43 1.51 -4.72
C ALA A 6 -14.47 2.08 -5.78
N ASP A 7 -13.71 3.12 -5.44
CA ASP A 7 -12.68 3.68 -6.31
C ASP A 7 -11.58 2.66 -6.60
N LEU A 8 -11.16 1.93 -5.56
CA LEU A 8 -10.16 0.87 -5.68
C LEU A 8 -10.61 -0.25 -6.64
N VAL A 9 -11.85 -0.71 -6.51
CA VAL A 9 -12.41 -1.74 -7.42
C VAL A 9 -12.41 -1.23 -8.86
N ARG A 10 -12.86 0.01 -9.07
CA ARG A 10 -12.93 0.62 -10.40
C ARG A 10 -11.56 0.70 -11.06
N GLU A 11 -10.55 1.17 -10.34
CA GLU A 11 -9.19 1.33 -10.88
C GLU A 11 -8.50 -0.01 -11.12
N VAL A 12 -8.70 -1.00 -10.24
CA VAL A 12 -8.19 -2.37 -10.46
C VAL A 12 -8.78 -2.98 -11.73
N LEU A 13 -10.08 -2.79 -11.98
CA LEU A 13 -10.72 -3.25 -13.22
C LEU A 13 -10.25 -2.45 -14.44
N GLY A 14 -10.03 -1.14 -14.29
CA GLY A 14 -9.41 -0.29 -15.29
C GLY A 14 -8.05 -0.83 -15.74
N GLU A 15 -7.19 -1.18 -14.77
CA GLU A 15 -5.86 -1.74 -15.01
C GLU A 15 -5.93 -3.12 -15.69
N LEU A 16 -6.85 -3.98 -15.24
CA LEU A 16 -7.01 -5.35 -15.73
C LEU A 16 -7.50 -5.44 -17.17
N PHE A 17 -8.39 -4.55 -17.59
CA PHE A 17 -8.97 -4.58 -18.92
C PHE A 17 -8.43 -3.49 -19.84
N SER A 18 -7.61 -2.57 -19.32
CA SER A 18 -7.22 -1.34 -20.01
C SER A 18 -8.46 -0.62 -20.55
N LEU A 19 -9.51 -0.52 -19.71
CA LEU A 19 -10.82 -0.02 -20.14
C LEU A 19 -10.66 1.38 -20.73
N ALA A 20 -11.13 1.54 -21.98
CA ALA A 20 -11.28 2.87 -22.53
C ALA A 20 -12.31 3.64 -21.70
N SER A 21 -12.10 4.95 -21.55
CA SER A 21 -13.01 5.85 -20.85
C SER A 21 -14.46 5.64 -21.31
N GLY A 22 -15.31 5.11 -20.43
CA GLY A 22 -16.74 4.87 -20.69
C GLY A 22 -17.21 3.40 -20.66
N GLN A 23 -16.31 2.41 -20.56
CA GLN A 23 -16.72 1.02 -20.30
C GLN A 23 -17.02 0.80 -18.82
N VAL A 24 -18.19 0.23 -18.54
CA VAL A 24 -18.60 -0.16 -17.19
C VAL A 24 -18.28 -1.64 -16.99
N PRO A 25 -17.49 -2.02 -15.97
CA PRO A 25 -17.24 -3.42 -15.65
C PRO A 25 -18.55 -4.15 -15.32
N SER A 26 -18.59 -5.47 -15.54
CA SER A 26 -19.76 -6.24 -15.14
C SER A 26 -19.91 -6.26 -13.62
N ALA A 27 -21.15 -6.42 -13.14
CA ALA A 27 -21.41 -6.55 -11.70
C ALA A 27 -20.70 -7.76 -11.08
N GLU A 28 -20.51 -8.84 -11.86
CA GLU A 28 -19.79 -10.02 -11.40
C GLU A 28 -18.29 -9.75 -11.21
N ASP A 29 -17.68 -9.00 -12.13
CA ASP A 29 -16.25 -8.65 -12.05
C ASP A 29 -15.99 -7.71 -10.87
N THR A 30 -16.88 -6.74 -10.68
CA THR A 30 -16.88 -5.81 -9.55
C THR A 30 -16.96 -6.57 -8.22
N ALA A 31 -17.96 -7.45 -8.07
CA ALA A 31 -18.14 -8.25 -6.86
C ALA A 31 -16.94 -9.18 -6.60
N PHE A 32 -16.32 -9.73 -7.65
CA PHE A 32 -15.14 -10.57 -7.49
C PHE A 32 -13.95 -9.77 -6.95
N VAL A 33 -13.63 -8.62 -7.54
CA VAL A 33 -12.52 -7.78 -7.06
C VAL A 33 -12.80 -7.31 -5.64
N GLU A 34 -14.03 -6.90 -5.36
CA GLU A 34 -14.44 -6.45 -4.03
C GLU A 34 -14.20 -7.53 -2.95
N GLN A 35 -14.58 -8.78 -3.21
CA GLN A 35 -14.35 -9.91 -2.31
C GLN A 35 -12.87 -10.23 -2.09
N ARG A 36 -11.96 -9.71 -2.92
CA ARG A 36 -10.51 -9.93 -2.79
C ARG A 36 -9.81 -8.85 -1.97
N ILE A 37 -10.45 -7.72 -1.72
CA ILE A 37 -9.84 -6.59 -1.00
C ILE A 37 -9.49 -7.00 0.44
N ASP A 38 -10.48 -7.40 1.25
CA ASP A 38 -10.23 -7.68 2.67
C ASP A 38 -9.21 -8.82 2.88
N PRO A 39 -9.28 -9.95 2.14
CA PRO A 39 -8.25 -10.99 2.24
C PRO A 39 -6.85 -10.52 1.81
N ALA A 40 -6.77 -9.63 0.81
CA ALA A 40 -5.50 -9.07 0.37
C ALA A 40 -4.89 -8.13 1.42
N LEU A 41 -5.69 -7.23 2.00
CA LEU A 41 -5.27 -6.34 3.07
C LEU A 41 -4.82 -7.13 4.30
N ALA A 42 -5.57 -8.15 4.72
CA ALA A 42 -5.19 -9.02 5.82
C ALA A 42 -3.86 -9.75 5.55
N ALA A 43 -3.62 -10.20 4.32
CA ALA A 43 -2.38 -10.85 3.94
C ALA A 43 -1.19 -9.88 3.94
N LEU A 44 -1.36 -8.65 3.46
CA LEU A 44 -0.34 -7.60 3.48
C LEU A 44 0.03 -7.21 4.91
N ALA A 45 -0.97 -7.02 5.78
CA ALA A 45 -0.77 -6.72 7.19
C ALA A 45 -0.01 -7.86 7.91
N LYS A 46 -0.41 -9.12 7.70
CA LYS A 46 0.25 -10.30 8.28
C LYS A 46 1.73 -10.42 7.90
N ARG A 47 2.11 -9.91 6.72
CA ARG A 47 3.49 -9.92 6.21
C ARG A 47 4.29 -8.66 6.58
N ASN A 48 3.72 -7.76 7.39
CA ASN A 48 4.30 -6.45 7.70
C ASN A 48 4.65 -5.64 6.43
N VAL A 49 3.78 -5.68 5.41
CA VAL A 49 3.92 -4.84 4.21
C VAL A 49 3.29 -3.49 4.46
N ILE A 50 1.98 -3.47 4.72
CA ILE A 50 1.22 -2.27 5.07
C ILE A 50 0.02 -2.65 5.94
N TYR A 51 -0.38 -1.76 6.84
CA TYR A 51 -1.61 -1.88 7.61
C TYR A 51 -2.56 -0.74 7.25
N ILE A 52 -3.72 -1.09 6.69
CA ILE A 52 -4.79 -0.15 6.35
C ILE A 52 -5.97 -0.49 7.27
N PRO A 53 -6.33 0.40 8.23
CA PRO A 53 -7.36 0.11 9.23
C PRO A 53 -8.78 0.19 8.67
N ASP A 54 -9.01 1.05 7.68
CA ASP A 54 -10.30 1.25 7.03
C ASP A 54 -10.13 1.26 5.51
N ALA A 55 -10.84 0.38 4.82
CA ALA A 55 -10.80 0.28 3.36
C ALA A 55 -11.67 1.35 2.67
N GLU A 56 -12.48 2.09 3.43
CA GLU A 56 -13.24 3.24 2.94
C GLU A 56 -12.45 4.55 3.02
N GLU A 57 -11.27 4.53 3.66
CA GLU A 57 -10.37 5.68 3.81
C GLU A 57 -8.93 5.28 3.47
N ILE A 58 -8.65 5.13 2.17
CA ILE A 58 -7.32 4.77 1.67
C ILE A 58 -6.57 6.04 1.27
N ASP A 59 -5.39 6.25 1.87
CA ASP A 59 -4.52 7.38 1.49
C ASP A 59 -4.11 7.33 0.02
N ASP A 60 -4.13 8.48 -0.65
CA ASP A 60 -3.73 8.61 -2.07
C ASP A 60 -2.34 8.03 -2.33
N GLU A 61 -1.40 8.18 -1.39
CA GLU A 61 -0.03 7.66 -1.49
C GLU A 61 0.02 6.13 -1.56
N VAL A 62 -0.95 5.45 -0.94
CA VAL A 62 -1.07 3.99 -0.88
C VAL A 62 -1.83 3.46 -2.10
N PHE A 63 -2.74 4.26 -2.61
CA PHE A 63 -3.77 3.83 -3.55
C PHE A 63 -3.20 3.20 -4.82
N ASP A 64 -2.27 3.86 -5.51
CA ASP A 64 -1.72 3.38 -6.79
C ASP A 64 -0.97 2.04 -6.61
N ALA A 65 -0.17 1.91 -5.55
CA ALA A 65 0.57 0.69 -5.27
C ALA A 65 -0.37 -0.46 -4.87
N LEU A 66 -1.47 -0.16 -4.18
CA LEU A 66 -2.50 -1.14 -3.84
C LEU A 66 -3.29 -1.61 -5.07
N VAL A 67 -3.61 -0.70 -6.01
CA VAL A 67 -4.21 -1.04 -7.30
C VAL A 67 -3.31 -2.01 -8.07
N ALA A 68 -2.03 -1.68 -8.22
CA ALA A 68 -1.06 -2.52 -8.92
C ALA A 68 -0.95 -3.92 -8.29
N TYR A 69 -0.91 -3.99 -6.95
CA TYR A 69 -0.88 -5.25 -6.23
C TYR A 69 -2.15 -6.10 -6.49
N LEU A 70 -3.33 -5.50 -6.34
CA LEU A 70 -4.61 -6.18 -6.52
C LEU A 70 -4.83 -6.65 -7.97
N ALA A 71 -4.40 -5.86 -8.95
CA ALA A 71 -4.41 -6.26 -10.35
C ALA A 71 -3.64 -7.58 -10.57
N GLN A 72 -2.48 -7.75 -9.93
CA GLN A 72 -1.72 -9.00 -10.02
C GLN A 72 -2.39 -10.17 -9.28
N ILE A 73 -3.11 -9.91 -8.18
CA ILE A 73 -3.85 -10.95 -7.44
C ILE A 73 -5.05 -11.44 -8.24
N CYS A 74 -5.82 -10.51 -8.81
CA CYS A 74 -7.07 -10.74 -9.52
C CYS A 74 -6.88 -11.18 -10.98
N GLY A 75 -5.76 -10.81 -11.62
CA GLY A 75 -5.45 -11.06 -13.03
C GLY A 75 -5.79 -12.45 -13.56
N PRO A 76 -5.48 -13.55 -12.85
CA PRO A 76 -5.77 -14.90 -13.34
C PRO A 76 -7.25 -15.19 -13.60
N LYS A 77 -8.20 -14.57 -12.88
CA LYS A 77 -9.64 -14.72 -13.18
C LYS A 77 -9.96 -14.17 -14.58
N PHE A 78 -9.23 -13.14 -14.99
CA PHE A 78 -9.45 -12.39 -16.24
C PHE A 78 -8.55 -12.85 -17.38
N GLY A 79 -7.89 -14.02 -17.24
CA GLY A 79 -6.99 -14.55 -18.27
C GLY A 79 -5.64 -13.85 -18.36
N ARG A 80 -5.31 -12.96 -17.42
CA ARG A 80 -3.98 -12.35 -17.33
C ARG A 80 -3.08 -13.16 -16.39
N PRO A 81 -1.91 -13.65 -16.86
CA PRO A 81 -0.97 -14.31 -15.97
C PRO A 81 -0.45 -13.31 -14.93
N ARG A 82 -0.11 -13.80 -13.74
CA ARG A 82 0.49 -12.95 -12.70
C ARG A 82 1.90 -12.57 -13.10
N ASP A 83 2.18 -11.28 -13.10
CA ASP A 83 3.55 -10.79 -13.14
C ASP A 83 4.09 -10.73 -11.70
N LEU A 84 4.97 -11.68 -11.38
CA LEU A 84 5.57 -11.78 -10.04
C LEU A 84 6.51 -10.62 -9.74
N ALA A 85 7.17 -10.06 -10.76
CA ALA A 85 8.05 -8.91 -10.59
C ALA A 85 7.24 -7.65 -10.30
N ALA A 86 6.19 -7.39 -11.09
CA ALA A 86 5.28 -6.27 -10.85
C ALA A 86 4.61 -6.37 -9.47
N LYS A 87 4.18 -7.58 -9.08
CA LYS A 87 3.62 -7.83 -7.75
C LYS A 87 4.63 -7.53 -6.63
N GLN A 88 5.90 -7.89 -6.81
CA GLN A 88 6.94 -7.63 -5.83
C GLN A 88 7.24 -6.13 -5.72
N MET A 89 7.33 -5.42 -6.85
CA MET A 89 7.52 -3.97 -6.89
C MET A 89 6.40 -3.24 -6.14
N ALA A 90 5.15 -3.62 -6.35
CA ALA A 90 4.01 -3.06 -5.62
C ALA A 90 4.11 -3.31 -4.10
N GLU A 91 4.49 -4.51 -3.67
CA GLU A 91 4.72 -4.79 -2.24
C GLU A 91 5.87 -3.96 -1.65
N ASP A 92 6.94 -3.74 -2.41
CA ASP A 92 8.10 -2.97 -1.95
C ASP A 92 7.78 -1.48 -1.82
N GLU A 93 6.95 -0.95 -2.72
CA GLU A 93 6.44 0.42 -2.65
C GLU A 93 5.53 0.60 -1.43
N LEU A 94 4.56 -0.29 -1.24
CA LEU A 94 3.68 -0.29 -0.06
C LEU A 94 4.47 -0.35 1.25
N ARG A 95 5.54 -1.16 1.29
CA ARG A 95 6.45 -1.23 2.44
C ARG A 95 7.22 0.06 2.67
N THR A 96 7.60 0.75 1.60
CA THR A 96 8.28 2.04 1.66
C THR A 96 7.34 3.10 2.22
N ILE A 97 6.10 3.17 1.73
CA ILE A 97 5.06 4.08 2.22
C ILE A 97 4.77 3.81 3.70
N GLN A 98 4.59 2.55 4.11
CA GLN A 98 4.38 2.19 5.53
C GLN A 98 5.51 2.67 6.46
N ARG A 99 6.76 2.66 5.98
CA ARG A 99 7.92 3.15 6.75
C ARG A 99 7.93 4.67 6.85
N ILE A 100 7.54 5.36 5.78
CA ILE A 100 7.49 6.83 5.72
C ILE A 100 6.30 7.36 6.52
N GLY A 101 5.10 6.82 6.29
CA GLY A 101 3.86 7.19 7.00
C GLY A 101 3.82 6.74 8.46
N GLY A 102 4.43 5.59 8.78
CA GLY A 102 4.69 5.18 10.18
C GLY A 102 5.80 6.00 10.85
N GLY A 103 6.54 6.77 10.05
CA GLY A 103 7.56 7.71 10.45
C GLY A 103 6.97 8.97 11.06
N THR A 104 6.35 8.83 12.23
CA THR A 104 6.59 9.85 13.26
C THR A 104 8.08 9.81 13.59
N GLY A 105 8.89 10.47 12.77
CA GLY A 105 10.24 10.94 13.11
C GLY A 105 10.23 11.95 14.27
N ARG A 106 9.19 11.92 15.12
CA ARG A 106 8.95 12.83 16.25
C ARG A 106 9.45 12.29 17.58
N THR A 107 9.93 11.04 17.67
CA THR A 107 10.51 10.52 18.92
C THR A 107 11.59 9.45 18.72
N LEU A 108 12.41 9.52 17.67
CA LEU A 108 13.83 9.21 17.88
C LEU A 108 14.48 10.48 18.44
N ARG A 109 14.03 10.86 19.65
CA ARG A 109 14.84 11.69 20.54
C ARG A 109 16.12 10.88 20.70
N ILE A 110 17.20 11.32 20.07
CA ILE A 110 18.53 10.85 20.44
C ILE A 110 18.58 11.05 21.95
N ASP A 111 18.65 9.95 22.71
CA ASP A 111 18.73 9.99 24.16
C ASP A 111 19.81 11.00 24.55
N SER A 112 19.42 11.99 25.36
CA SER A 112 20.32 13.07 25.78
C SER A 112 21.50 12.53 26.61
N ALA A 113 21.45 11.27 27.01
CA ALA A 113 22.54 10.51 27.62
C ALA A 113 23.78 10.43 26.73
N LEU A 114 23.64 10.52 25.40
CA LEU A 114 24.78 10.51 24.47
C LEU A 114 25.46 11.89 24.32
N LEU A 115 24.84 12.97 24.76
CA LEU A 115 25.38 14.34 24.65
C LEU A 115 26.23 14.77 25.86
N ARG A 116 26.32 13.95 26.92
CA ARG A 116 27.07 14.31 28.14
C ARG A 116 28.42 13.61 28.25
N ARG A 117 29.32 13.82 27.28
CA ARG A 117 30.76 13.63 27.52
C ARG A 117 31.64 14.38 26.52
N ARG A 118 31.97 15.64 26.84
CA ARG A 118 33.32 16.24 26.71
C ARG A 118 33.28 17.74 27.04
N ARG A 119 33.15 18.03 28.33
CA ARG A 119 33.83 19.18 28.93
C ARG A 119 34.43 18.66 30.22
N HIS A 120 35.76 18.60 30.29
CA HIS A 120 36.59 18.88 31.46
C HIS A 120 38.04 18.53 31.10
N GLY A 121 38.89 19.56 31.04
CA GLY A 121 40.31 19.45 30.75
C GLY A 121 40.97 20.78 30.41
N SER A 122 40.59 21.87 31.08
CA SER A 122 41.46 23.05 31.22
C SER A 122 42.07 22.96 32.61
N ILE A 123 43.34 22.61 32.67
CA ILE A 123 44.20 22.90 33.83
C ILE A 123 45.46 23.54 33.28
N LEU A 124 45.75 24.69 33.87
CA LEU A 124 46.90 25.57 33.67
C LEU A 124 48.25 24.84 33.83
#